data_AF-A0A7X9MES7-F1
#
_entry.id   AF-A0A7X9MES7-F1
#
_cell.length_a   1.000
_cell.length_b   1.000
_cell.length_c   1.000
_cell.angle_alpha   90.00
_cell.angle_beta   90.00
_cell.angle_gamma   90.00
#
_symmetry.space_group_name_H-M   'P 1'
#
loop_
_entity.id
_entity.type
_entity.pdbx_description
1 polymer ?
#
loop_
_entity_poly.entity_id
_entity_poly.type
_entity_poly.pdbx_seq_one_letter_code
_entity_poly.pdbx_strand_id
1 'polypeptide(L)'
;MTENRFAQVKQTFQSTPKREKIPSSRKQNQEARKSPESYNKKQRFPFSLHHNVRYDMLDALVEFHGEKSASSYLENLIIREWEKMERKKK
;
A
#
# COMPACT_ATOMS: atom_id res chain seq x y z
N MET A 1 -27.50 46.41 3.82
CA MET A 1 -27.05 45.39 4.79
C MET A 1 -27.44 44.03 4.23
N THR A 2 -26.52 43.32 3.61
CA THR A 2 -26.78 42.04 2.91
C THR A 2 -26.86 40.88 3.90
N GLU A 3 -28.02 40.21 3.96
CA GLU A 3 -28.24 39.01 4.76
C GLU A 3 -27.42 37.84 4.20
N ASN A 4 -26.52 37.31 5.04
CA ASN A 4 -25.58 36.26 4.68
C ASN A 4 -26.20 34.88 4.88
N ARG A 5 -26.56 34.21 3.78
CA ARG A 5 -27.16 32.85 3.77
C ARG A 5 -26.31 31.77 4.45
N PHE A 6 -25.00 31.97 4.59
CA PHE A 6 -24.10 30.99 5.22
C PHE A 6 -24.14 30.99 6.75
N ALA A 7 -24.71 32.02 7.38
CA ALA A 7 -24.78 32.11 8.84
C ALA A 7 -25.80 31.13 9.47
N GLN A 8 -26.81 30.70 8.70
CA GLN A 8 -27.90 29.85 9.20
C GLN A 8 -27.50 28.37 9.34
N VAL A 9 -26.41 27.94 8.71
CA VAL A 9 -26.00 26.51 8.71
C VAL A 9 -25.37 26.08 10.05
N LYS A 10 -25.04 27.03 10.94
CA LYS A 10 -24.45 26.70 12.25
C LYS A 10 -25.49 26.48 13.37
N GLN A 11 -26.78 26.77 13.13
CA GLN A 11 -27.79 26.77 14.19
C GLN A 11 -28.58 25.46 14.37
N THR A 12 -28.34 24.43 13.54
CA THR A 12 -29.03 23.13 13.65
C THR A 12 -28.11 21.96 14.03
N PHE A 13 -26.89 22.22 14.49
CA PHE A 13 -26.07 21.20 15.15
C PHE A 13 -26.51 21.03 16.61
N GLN A 14 -27.69 20.44 16.79
CA GLN A 14 -28.01 19.84 18.09
C GLN A 14 -26.97 18.74 18.37
N SER A 15 -26.33 18.82 19.53
CA SER A 15 -25.41 17.80 20.02
C SER A 15 -26.20 16.50 20.26
N THR A 16 -26.12 15.57 19.33
CA THR A 16 -26.64 14.22 19.55
C THR A 16 -25.75 13.50 20.57
N PRO A 17 -26.32 12.64 21.45
CA PRO A 17 -25.54 11.89 22.41
C PRO A 17 -24.56 10.95 21.68
N LYS A 18 -23.37 10.74 22.28
CA LYS A 18 -22.28 9.90 21.74
C LYS A 18 -22.85 8.61 21.15
N ARG A 19 -22.77 8.50 19.81
CA ARG A 19 -23.09 7.27 19.09
C ARG A 19 -22.16 6.17 19.59
N GLU A 20 -22.68 5.29 20.43
CA GLU A 20 -21.97 4.07 20.82
C GLU A 20 -21.59 3.32 19.55
N LYS A 21 -20.32 2.92 19.47
CA LYS A 21 -19.80 2.13 18.35
C LYS A 21 -20.50 0.78 18.39
N ILE A 22 -21.58 0.63 17.63
CA ILE A 22 -22.16 -0.67 17.33
C ILE A 22 -21.04 -1.49 16.69
N PRO A 23 -20.57 -2.59 17.29
CA PRO A 23 -19.59 -3.44 16.65
C PRO A 23 -20.22 -3.94 15.35
N SER A 24 -19.60 -3.61 14.23
CA SER A 24 -20.07 -4.03 12.91
C SER A 24 -20.27 -5.55 12.93
N SER A 25 -21.50 -6.00 12.72
CA SER A 25 -21.89 -7.40 12.59
C SER A 25 -21.29 -8.08 11.33
N ARG A 26 -20.40 -7.39 10.61
CA ARG A 26 -19.68 -7.91 9.44
C ARG A 26 -18.49 -8.80 9.84
N LYS A 27 -18.69 -9.72 10.78
CA LYS A 27 -17.67 -10.70 11.18
C LYS A 27 -18.14 -12.16 11.14
N GLN A 28 -19.37 -12.45 10.73
CA GLN A 28 -19.91 -13.81 10.89
C GLN A 28 -20.10 -14.63 9.60
N ASN A 29 -19.89 -14.07 8.40
CA ASN A 29 -19.98 -14.83 7.14
C ASN A 29 -18.84 -14.51 6.17
N GLN A 30 -17.62 -14.64 6.67
CA GLN A 30 -16.44 -14.79 5.82
C GLN A 30 -15.68 -16.01 6.33
N GLU A 31 -16.17 -17.21 6.02
CA GLU A 31 -15.24 -18.28 5.74
C GLU A 31 -14.30 -17.71 4.69
N ALA A 32 -13.10 -17.31 5.14
CA ALA A 32 -12.11 -16.68 4.30
C ALA A 32 -11.95 -17.61 3.10
N ARG A 33 -12.40 -17.19 1.91
CA ARG A 33 -12.21 -17.94 0.67
C ARG A 33 -10.70 -18.11 0.52
N LYS A 34 -10.17 -19.24 1.01
CA LYS A 34 -8.75 -19.54 0.97
C LYS A 34 -8.40 -19.65 -0.50
N SER A 35 -7.34 -18.95 -0.91
CA SER A 35 -6.85 -19.11 -2.27
C SER A 35 -6.47 -20.58 -2.50
N PRO A 36 -6.51 -21.07 -3.75
CA PRO A 36 -6.07 -22.42 -4.07
C PRO A 36 -4.68 -22.70 -3.49
N GLU A 37 -4.45 -23.93 -3.01
CA GLU A 37 -3.18 -24.33 -2.40
C GLU A 37 -1.98 -24.19 -3.36
N SER A 38 -2.23 -24.29 -4.67
CA SER A 38 -1.23 -24.05 -5.71
C SER A 38 -0.87 -22.57 -5.92
N TYR A 39 -1.60 -21.63 -5.31
CA TYR A 39 -1.36 -20.21 -5.51
C TYR A 39 -0.17 -19.74 -4.67
N ASN A 40 1.00 -19.63 -5.30
CA ASN A 40 2.17 -19.02 -4.69
C ASN A 40 1.95 -17.51 -4.54
N LYS A 41 1.51 -17.10 -3.36
CA LYS A 41 1.28 -15.70 -3.02
C LYS A 41 2.62 -14.98 -2.84
N LYS A 42 2.78 -13.85 -3.51
CA LYS A 42 3.84 -12.89 -3.17
C LYS A 42 3.73 -12.55 -1.68
N GLN A 43 4.79 -12.85 -0.94
CA GLN A 43 4.92 -12.49 0.47
C GLN A 43 5.54 -11.09 0.59
N ARG A 44 5.25 -10.40 1.69
CA ARG A 44 5.84 -9.09 1.97
C ARG A 44 7.01 -9.27 2.92
N PHE A 45 8.20 -8.88 2.47
CA PHE A 45 9.42 -8.94 3.27
C PHE A 45 9.88 -7.51 3.60
N PRO A 46 9.93 -7.13 4.88
CA PRO A 46 10.53 -5.85 5.27
C PRO A 46 12.05 -5.94 5.13
N PHE A 47 12.65 -4.93 4.51
CA PHE A 47 14.10 -4.77 4.42
C PHE A 47 14.51 -3.50 5.15
N SER A 48 15.67 -3.54 5.81
CA SER A 48 16.29 -2.35 6.38
C SER A 48 17.33 -1.83 5.40
N LEU A 49 17.20 -0.58 4.98
CA LEU A 49 18.16 0.13 4.15
C LEU A 49 18.57 1.41 4.84
N HIS A 50 19.77 1.89 4.54
CA HIS A 50 20.15 3.25 4.92
C HIS A 50 19.23 4.26 4.22
N HIS A 51 19.01 5.40 4.88
CA HIS A 51 18.06 6.42 4.43
C HIS A 51 18.38 6.90 3.00
N ASN A 52 19.63 7.26 2.74
CA ASN A 52 20.12 7.68 1.42
C ASN A 52 19.98 6.58 0.36
N VAL A 53 20.26 5.32 0.72
CA VAL A 53 20.11 4.19 -0.20
C VAL A 53 18.65 4.01 -0.61
N ARG A 54 17.72 4.15 0.33
CA ARG A 54 16.29 4.00 0.04
C ARG A 54 15.72 5.18 -0.74
N TYR A 55 15.96 6.41 -0.32
CA TYR A 55 15.25 7.58 -0.84
C TYR A 55 15.99 8.31 -1.96
N ASP A 56 17.33 8.31 -1.96
CA ASP A 56 18.08 9.00 -3.01
C ASP A 56 18.42 8.01 -4.13
N MET A 57 19.10 6.91 -3.78
CA MET A 57 19.65 6.01 -4.79
C MET A 57 18.58 5.13 -5.43
N LEU A 58 17.77 4.43 -4.61
CA LEU A 58 16.78 3.49 -5.13
C LEU A 58 15.64 4.20 -5.88
N ASP A 59 15.16 5.35 -5.39
CA ASP A 59 14.12 6.10 -6.10
C ASP A 59 14.63 6.67 -7.43
N ALA A 60 15.86 7.19 -7.48
CA ALA A 60 16.47 7.63 -8.74
C ALA A 60 16.63 6.46 -9.75
N LEU A 61 17.02 5.26 -9.29
CA LEU A 61 17.11 4.08 -10.15
C LEU A 61 15.74 3.64 -10.68
N VAL A 62 14.71 3.69 -9.84
CA VAL A 62 13.33 3.37 -10.24
C VAL A 62 12.85 4.34 -11.32
N GLU A 63 13.10 5.64 -11.14
CA GLU A 63 12.74 6.67 -12.11
C GLU A 63 13.53 6.51 -13.42
N PHE A 64 14.84 6.34 -13.33
CA PHE A 64 15.72 6.16 -14.50
C PHE A 64 15.32 4.97 -15.37
N HIS A 65 14.91 3.85 -14.76
CA HIS A 65 14.47 2.66 -15.48
C HIS A 65 12.97 2.63 -15.80
N GLY A 66 12.20 3.64 -15.39
CA GLY A 66 10.76 3.72 -15.62
C GLY A 66 9.96 2.60 -14.92
N GLU A 67 10.45 2.13 -13.76
CA GLU A 67 9.83 1.02 -13.04
C GLU A 67 8.62 1.47 -12.22
N LYS A 68 7.65 0.56 -12.04
CA LYS A 68 6.38 0.87 -11.38
C LYS A 68 6.53 1.14 -9.88
N SER A 69 7.53 0.55 -9.25
CA SER A 69 7.84 0.71 -7.82
C SER A 69 9.23 0.20 -7.49
N ALA A 70 9.75 0.60 -6.32
CA ALA A 70 10.98 0.06 -5.76
C ALA A 70 10.96 -1.48 -5.64
N SER A 71 9.84 -2.07 -5.23
CA SER A 71 9.72 -3.54 -5.16
C SER A 71 9.81 -4.21 -6.54
N SER A 72 9.18 -3.61 -7.57
CA SER A 72 9.25 -4.09 -8.96
C SER A 72 10.70 -4.09 -9.46
N TYR A 73 11.39 -2.96 -9.27
CA TYR A 73 12.78 -2.81 -9.67
C TYR A 73 13.68 -3.84 -8.98
N LEU A 74 13.55 -4.01 -7.65
CA LEU A 74 14.35 -4.98 -6.91
C LEU A 74 14.06 -6.44 -7.32
N GLU A 75 12.80 -6.80 -7.55
CA GLU A 75 12.43 -8.15 -8.02
C GLU A 75 13.04 -8.43 -9.40
N ASN A 76 12.92 -7.49 -10.34
CA ASN A 76 13.51 -7.61 -11.67
C ASN A 76 15.05 -7.64 -11.63
N LEU A 77 15.67 -6.85 -10.75
CA LEU A 77 17.12 -6.83 -10.55
C LEU A 77 17.63 -8.20 -10.11
N ILE A 78 16.97 -8.82 -9.13
CA ILE A 78 17.35 -10.16 -8.62
C ILE A 78 17.23 -11.20 -9.74
N ILE A 79 16.14 -11.19 -10.51
CA ILE A 79 15.94 -12.12 -11.63
C ILE A 79 17.05 -11.97 -12.67
N ARG A 80 17.35 -10.73 -13.09
CA ARG A 80 18.41 -10.46 -14.07
C ARG A 80 19.78 -10.92 -13.58
N GLU A 81 20.10 -10.69 -12.32
CA GLU A 81 21.38 -11.08 -11.75
C GLU A 81 21.49 -12.61 -11.62
N TRP A 82 20.40 -13.27 -11.25
CA TRP A 82 20.31 -14.72 -11.25
C TRP A 82 20.55 -15.32 -12.64
N GLU A 83 19.87 -14.81 -13.67
CA GLU A 83 20.05 -15.27 -15.05
C GLU A 83 21.50 -15.11 -15.55
N LYS A 84 22.16 -14.00 -15.20
CA LYS A 84 23.57 -13.79 -15.52
C LYS A 84 24.46 -14.84 -14.86
N MET A 85 24.20 -15.20 -13.60
CA MET A 85 24.95 -16.25 -12.91
C MET A 85 24.73 -17.62 -13.55
N GLU A 86 23.49 -17.98 -13.87
CA GLU A 86 23.16 -19.27 -14.50
C GLU A 86 23.79 -19.41 -15.90
N ARG A 87 23.84 -18.33 -16.69
CA ARG A 87 24.51 -18.34 -18.00
C ARG A 87 26.01 -18.60 -17.91
N LYS A 88 26.66 -18.23 -16.81
CA LYS A 88 28.10 -18.46 -16.60
C LYS A 88 28.44 -19.89 -16.16
N LYS A 89 27.45 -20.66 -15.69
CA LYS A 89 27.62 -22.05 -15.25
C LYS A 89 27.47 -23.08 -16.37
N LYS A 90 26.87 -22.69 -17.50
CA LYS A 90 26.77 -23.48 -18.72
C LYS A 90 27.95 -23.23 -19.62
#